data_AF-A0A0Q4KQL8-F1
#
_entry.id   AF-A0A0Q4KQL8-F1
#
_cell.length_a   1.000
_cell.length_b   1.000
_cell.length_c   1.000
_cell.angle_alpha   90.00
_cell.angle_beta   90.00
_cell.angle_gamma   90.00
#
_symmetry.space_group_name_H-M   'P 1'
#
loop_
_entity.id
_entity.type
_entity.pdbx_description
1 polymer ?
#
loop_
_entity_poly.entity_id
_entity_poly.type
_entity_poly.pdbx_seq_one_letter_code
_entity_poly.pdbx_strand_id
1 'polypeptide(L)'
;MATSSPLDDLSQRLLGKSPGELDDEQRRVLAGIEAGTTVSRDAADLADERATFGERLSDRVAAVGGSWAFIIAFTAVLVGWMILNSDILTHFGRAFDPYPYIFLNLLLSTVAAIQAPIIMMSQNRQSAKDRLAASLDYETNLRAELDILRVHHKIDHLVLARLEAIEAKIDGLAKSAPEA
;
A
#
# COMPACT_ATOMS: atom_id res chain seq x y z
N MET A 1 -12.82 -11.21 40.39
CA MET A 1 -12.44 -12.18 39.34
C MET A 1 -12.72 -11.51 38.01
N ALA A 2 -11.71 -10.90 37.41
CA ALA A 2 -11.85 -10.30 36.08
C ALA A 2 -11.84 -11.45 35.06
N THR A 3 -12.93 -11.60 34.33
CA THR A 3 -13.02 -12.47 33.16
C THR A 3 -12.02 -11.97 32.11
N SER A 4 -10.85 -12.61 32.04
CA SER A 4 -9.86 -12.40 30.98
C SER A 4 -10.52 -12.69 29.63
N SER A 5 -10.56 -11.70 28.76
CA SER A 5 -11.16 -11.84 27.44
C SER A 5 -10.34 -12.87 26.62
N PRO A 6 -10.93 -13.66 25.71
CA PRO A 6 -10.18 -14.57 24.83
C PRO A 6 -9.02 -13.88 24.11
N LEU A 7 -9.17 -12.58 23.82
CA LEU A 7 -8.15 -11.71 23.23
C LEU A 7 -6.92 -11.52 24.13
N ASP A 8 -7.10 -11.51 25.46
CA ASP A 8 -6.02 -11.32 26.43
C ASP A 8 -5.13 -12.57 26.54
N ASP A 9 -5.75 -13.76 26.48
CA ASP A 9 -5.03 -15.03 26.46
C ASP A 9 -4.28 -15.21 25.12
N LEU A 10 -4.89 -14.79 24.00
CA LEU A 10 -4.25 -14.87 22.68
C LEU A 10 -3.07 -13.90 22.55
N SER A 11 -3.20 -12.67 23.05
CA SER A 11 -2.12 -11.68 23.02
C SER A 11 -0.94 -12.10 23.87
N GLN A 12 -1.21 -12.64 25.06
CA GLN A 12 -0.15 -13.05 25.98
C GLN A 12 0.55 -14.33 25.52
N ARG A 13 -0.16 -15.24 24.85
CA ARG A 13 0.43 -16.47 24.28
C ARG A 13 1.20 -16.24 22.98
N LEU A 14 0.70 -15.40 22.06
CA LEU A 14 1.30 -15.24 20.74
C LEU A 14 2.29 -14.07 20.65
N LEU A 15 2.02 -12.96 21.34
CA LEU A 15 2.86 -11.74 21.28
C LEU A 15 3.68 -11.52 22.55
N GLY A 16 3.39 -12.25 23.64
CA GLY A 16 4.01 -12.03 24.95
C GLY A 16 3.68 -10.66 25.56
N LYS A 17 2.67 -9.95 25.02
CA LYS A 17 2.27 -8.60 25.43
C LYS A 17 0.93 -8.58 26.15
N SER A 18 0.83 -7.69 27.13
CA SER A 18 -0.42 -7.46 27.85
C SER A 18 -1.40 -6.65 26.97
N PRO A 19 -2.74 -6.79 27.13
CA PRO A 19 -3.74 -6.13 26.27
C PRO A 19 -3.63 -4.60 26.19
N GLY A 20 -3.04 -3.99 27.22
CA GLY A 20 -2.76 -2.55 27.29
C GLY A 20 -1.51 -2.08 26.54
N GLU A 21 -0.65 -2.99 26.08
CA GLU A 21 0.57 -2.70 25.31
C GLU A 21 0.42 -2.97 23.81
N LEU A 22 -0.78 -3.40 23.41
CA LEU A 22 -1.14 -3.65 22.01
C LEU A 22 -1.48 -2.35 21.33
N ASP A 23 -0.85 -2.11 20.18
CA ASP A 23 -1.22 -1.00 19.30
C ASP A 23 -2.60 -1.25 18.64
N ASP A 24 -3.24 -0.18 18.16
CA ASP A 24 -4.58 -0.21 17.58
C ASP A 24 -4.68 -1.14 16.35
N GLU A 25 -3.58 -1.32 15.63
CA GLU A 25 -3.46 -2.25 14.51
C GLU A 25 -3.40 -3.70 15.00
N GLN A 26 -2.60 -4.00 16.01
CA GLN A 26 -2.48 -5.35 16.59
C GLN A 26 -3.84 -5.83 17.13
N ARG A 27 -4.55 -4.94 17.85
CA ARG A 27 -5.89 -5.23 18.38
C ARG A 27 -6.90 -5.57 17.28
N ARG A 28 -6.85 -4.86 16.14
CA ARG A 28 -7.72 -5.12 14.99
C ARG A 28 -7.43 -6.46 14.34
N VAL A 29 -6.16 -6.82 14.16
CA VAL A 29 -5.76 -8.13 13.62
C VAL A 29 -6.26 -9.26 14.50
N LEU A 30 -6.02 -9.16 15.82
CA LEU A 30 -6.48 -10.14 16.81
C LEU A 30 -8.01 -10.34 16.76
N ALA A 31 -8.78 -9.26 16.71
CA ALA A 31 -10.23 -9.32 16.56
C ALA A 31 -10.68 -9.95 15.23
N GLY A 32 -9.97 -9.66 14.13
CA GLY A 32 -10.25 -10.22 12.81
C GLY A 32 -9.93 -11.71 12.68
N ILE A 33 -8.91 -12.20 13.41
CA ILE A 33 -8.58 -13.63 13.53
C ILE A 33 -9.66 -14.36 14.33
N GLU A 34 -10.13 -13.80 15.44
CA GLU A 34 -11.20 -14.38 16.25
C GLU A 34 -12.53 -14.49 15.48
N ALA A 35 -12.87 -13.47 14.69
CA ALA A 35 -14.08 -13.43 13.88
C ALA A 35 -14.04 -14.33 12.63
N GLY A 36 -12.91 -14.96 12.30
CA GLY A 36 -12.76 -15.81 11.11
C GLY A 36 -12.90 -15.07 9.78
N THR A 37 -12.78 -13.74 9.79
CA THR A 37 -12.96 -12.92 8.58
C THR A 37 -11.68 -12.88 7.75
N THR A 38 -11.78 -13.22 6.46
CA THR A 38 -10.74 -13.02 5.45
C THR A 38 -10.86 -11.60 4.91
N VAL A 39 -10.34 -10.62 5.67
CA VAL A 39 -10.27 -9.24 5.18
C VAL A 39 -8.98 -9.10 4.40
N SER A 40 -9.00 -9.50 3.13
CA SER A 40 -8.04 -9.01 2.15
C SER A 40 -8.77 -7.90 1.40
N ARG A 41 -8.69 -6.68 1.93
CA ARG A 41 -9.15 -5.48 1.20
C ARG A 41 -7.93 -4.87 0.55
N ASP A 42 -7.99 -4.68 -0.77
CA ASP A 42 -6.92 -4.05 -1.51
C ASP A 42 -6.78 -2.58 -1.06
N ALA A 43 -5.55 -2.16 -0.81
CA ALA A 43 -5.22 -0.78 -0.46
C ALA A 43 -5.67 0.20 -1.54
N ALA A 44 -5.63 -0.23 -2.81
CA ALA A 44 -6.05 0.55 -3.95
C ALA A 44 -7.55 0.87 -3.90
N ASP A 45 -8.39 -0.13 -3.60
CA ASP A 45 -9.85 0.02 -3.56
C ASP A 45 -10.29 0.97 -2.43
N LEU A 46 -9.67 0.85 -1.25
CA LEU A 46 -9.94 1.73 -0.11
C LEU A 46 -9.52 3.18 -0.34
N ALA A 47 -8.43 3.38 -1.08
CA ALA A 47 -7.96 4.71 -1.44
C ALA A 47 -8.85 5.34 -2.53
N ASP A 48 -9.31 4.56 -3.51
CA ASP A 48 -10.14 5.04 -4.61
C ASP A 48 -11.58 5.33 -4.16
N GLU A 49 -12.15 4.55 -3.23
CA GLU A 49 -13.45 4.81 -2.60
C GLU A 49 -13.53 6.17 -1.89
N ARG A 50 -12.38 6.66 -1.39
CA ARG A 50 -12.29 7.93 -0.64
C ARG A 50 -11.87 9.12 -1.52
N ALA A 51 -11.56 8.88 -2.80
CA ALA A 51 -11.04 9.92 -3.68
C ALA A 51 -12.12 10.94 -4.10
N THR A 52 -11.80 12.21 -3.94
CA THR A 52 -12.65 13.33 -4.36
C THR A 52 -12.54 13.60 -5.87
N PHE A 53 -13.49 14.34 -6.43
CA PHE A 53 -13.51 14.66 -7.87
C PHE A 53 -12.24 15.37 -8.35
N GLY A 54 -11.70 16.31 -7.55
CA GLY A 54 -10.46 17.02 -7.87
C GLY A 54 -9.22 16.13 -7.88
N GLU A 55 -9.18 15.12 -7.00
CA GLU A 55 -8.10 14.14 -6.94
C GLU A 55 -8.09 13.24 -8.17
N ARG A 56 -9.27 12.78 -8.61
CA ARG A 56 -9.43 11.99 -9.84
C ARG A 56 -9.02 12.77 -11.09
N LEU A 57 -9.36 14.07 -11.14
CA LEU A 57 -8.95 14.95 -12.24
C LEU A 57 -7.44 15.16 -12.26
N SER A 58 -6.82 15.40 -11.10
CA SER A 58 -5.38 15.56 -10.96
C SER A 58 -4.61 14.30 -11.40
N ASP A 59 -5.07 13.10 -11.04
CA ASP A 59 -4.45 11.83 -11.46
C ASP A 59 -4.47 11.70 -12.98
N ARG A 60 -5.59 12.06 -13.60
CA ARG A 60 -5.74 12.00 -15.06
C ARG A 60 -4.86 13.02 -15.77
N VAL A 61 -4.76 14.24 -15.24
CA VAL A 61 -3.88 15.29 -15.78
C VAL A 61 -2.41 14.92 -15.63
N ALA A 62 -2.00 14.34 -14.49
CA ALA A 62 -0.63 13.86 -14.29
C ALA A 62 -0.27 12.70 -15.24
N ALA A 63 -1.19 11.75 -15.43
CA ALA A 63 -0.99 10.61 -16.33
C ALA A 63 -0.87 11.05 -17.81
N VAL A 64 -1.66 12.04 -18.24
CA VAL A 64 -1.60 12.57 -19.61
C VAL A 64 -0.38 13.46 -19.80
N GLY A 65 -0.07 14.34 -18.84
CA GLY A 65 1.08 15.25 -18.90
C GLY A 65 2.43 14.55 -18.79
N GLY A 66 2.49 13.37 -18.15
CA GLY A 66 3.70 12.55 -18.04
C GLY A 66 3.96 11.58 -19.21
N SER A 67 3.06 11.52 -20.20
CA SER A 67 3.21 10.61 -21.33
C SER A 67 4.25 11.09 -22.35
N TRP A 68 5.10 10.17 -22.82
CA TRP A 68 6.04 10.43 -23.92
C TRP A 68 5.37 10.96 -25.19
N ALA A 69 4.16 10.48 -25.50
CA ALA A 69 3.40 10.95 -26.65
C ALA A 69 2.98 12.42 -26.51
N PHE A 70 2.61 12.85 -25.30
CA PHE A 70 2.28 14.25 -25.02
C PHE A 70 3.50 15.15 -25.16
N ILE A 71 4.66 14.75 -24.63
CA ILE A 71 5.91 15.51 -24.73
C ILE A 71 6.30 15.72 -26.20
N ILE A 72 6.22 14.68 -27.03
CA ILE A 72 6.56 14.76 -28.46
C ILE A 72 5.57 15.67 -29.19
N ALA A 73 4.26 15.50 -28.99
CA ALA A 73 3.24 16.33 -29.62
C ALA A 73 3.36 17.81 -29.21
N PHE A 74 3.56 18.08 -27.92
CA PHE A 74 3.76 19.42 -27.39
C PHE A 74 4.99 20.09 -28.00
N THR A 75 6.13 19.38 -28.06
CA THR A 75 7.36 19.86 -28.70
C THR A 75 7.14 20.15 -30.19
N ALA A 76 6.42 19.29 -30.91
CA ALA A 76 6.11 19.50 -32.32
C ALA A 76 5.26 20.76 -32.55
N VAL A 77 4.29 21.03 -31.66
CA VAL A 77 3.48 22.26 -31.71
C VAL A 77 4.35 23.50 -31.46
N LEU A 78 5.28 23.46 -30.49
CA LEU A 78 6.19 24.58 -30.22
C LEU A 78 7.09 24.87 -31.43
N VAL A 79 7.70 23.83 -32.02
CA VAL A 79 8.53 23.98 -33.22
C VAL A 79 7.70 24.48 -34.40
N GLY A 80 6.49 23.96 -34.59
CA GLY A 80 5.55 24.42 -35.61
C GLY A 80 5.19 25.90 -35.44
N TRP A 81 4.95 26.37 -34.20
CA TRP A 81 4.69 27.77 -33.90
C TRP A 81 5.88 28.68 -34.24
N MET A 82 7.10 28.24 -33.90
CA MET A 82 8.33 28.97 -34.21
C MET A 82 8.54 29.10 -35.73
N ILE A 83 8.36 28.01 -36.49
CA ILE A 83 8.46 28.02 -37.96
C ILE A 83 7.39 28.92 -38.58
N LEU A 84 6.14 28.81 -38.11
CA LEU A 84 5.02 29.63 -38.60
C LEU A 84 5.29 31.13 -38.43
N ASN A 85 5.75 31.55 -37.25
CA ASN A 85 6.00 32.96 -36.97
C ASN A 85 7.27 33.49 -37.65
N SER A 86 8.35 32.71 -37.67
CA SER A 86 9.64 33.16 -38.23
C SER A 86 9.73 33.09 -39.74
N ASP A 87 9.22 32.03 -40.36
CA ASP A 87 9.43 31.77 -41.79
C ASP A 87 8.23 32.21 -42.65
N ILE A 88 7.02 32.00 -42.15
CA ILE A 88 5.79 32.26 -42.92
C ILE A 88 5.29 33.69 -42.65
N LEU A 89 4.92 34.00 -41.41
CA LEU A 89 4.29 35.29 -41.09
C LEU A 89 5.24 36.49 -41.21
N THR A 90 6.53 36.31 -40.94
CA THR A 90 7.54 37.38 -41.13
C THR A 90 7.73 37.69 -42.61
N HIS A 91 7.67 36.68 -43.49
CA HIS A 91 7.74 36.87 -44.95
C HIS A 91 6.51 37.63 -45.51
N PHE A 92 5.34 37.49 -44.87
CA PHE A 92 4.12 38.23 -45.19
C PHE A 92 3.95 39.56 -44.42
N GLY A 93 4.94 39.99 -43.64
CA GLY A 93 4.91 41.25 -42.89
C GLY A 93 3.88 41.30 -41.75
N ARG A 94 3.39 40.15 -41.28
CA ARG A 94 2.39 40.02 -40.20
C ARG A 94 2.86 39.08 -39.10
N ALA A 95 4.11 39.22 -38.66
CA ALA A 95 4.66 38.43 -37.56
C ALA A 95 3.90 38.73 -36.25
N PHE A 96 3.13 37.75 -35.77
CA PHE A 96 2.33 37.86 -34.56
C PHE A 96 3.19 37.71 -33.31
N ASP A 97 4.16 36.79 -33.34
CA ASP A 97 5.13 36.54 -32.26
C ASP A 97 6.54 36.40 -32.86
N PRO A 98 7.21 37.50 -33.27
CA PRO A 98 8.55 37.45 -33.84
C PRO A 98 9.59 36.99 -32.80
N TYR A 99 10.72 36.46 -33.25
CA TYR A 99 11.87 36.18 -32.38
C TYR A 99 12.20 37.44 -31.55
N PRO A 100 12.24 37.38 -30.21
CA PRO A 100 12.49 36.21 -29.35
C PRO A 100 11.27 35.46 -28.76
N TYR A 101 10.09 35.53 -29.40
CA TYR A 101 8.85 34.80 -29.02
C TYR A 101 8.32 35.10 -27.61
N ILE A 102 7.97 36.36 -27.36
CA ILE A 102 7.54 36.84 -26.03
C ILE A 102 6.21 36.18 -25.62
N PHE A 103 5.29 36.00 -26.58
CA PHE A 103 3.98 35.40 -26.28
C PHE A 103 4.12 33.92 -25.94
N LEU A 104 4.91 33.17 -26.72
CA LEU A 104 5.21 31.77 -26.42
C LEU A 104 5.86 31.61 -25.03
N ASN A 105 6.82 32.46 -24.69
CA ASN A 105 7.47 32.44 -23.39
C ASN A 105 6.50 32.72 -22.23
N LEU A 106 5.57 33.66 -22.40
CA LEU A 106 4.54 33.95 -21.39
C LEU A 106 3.62 32.74 -21.19
N LEU A 107 3.19 32.10 -22.28
CA LEU A 107 2.34 30.91 -22.23
C LEU A 107 3.05 29.75 -21.52
N LEU A 108 4.30 29.45 -21.92
CA LEU A 108 5.12 28.40 -21.30
C LEU A 108 5.34 28.65 -19.80
N SER A 109 5.62 29.89 -19.42
CA SER A 109 5.81 30.27 -18.01
C SER A 109 4.54 30.02 -17.19
N THR A 110 3.37 30.35 -17.75
CA THR A 110 2.07 30.14 -17.08
C THR A 110 1.76 28.65 -16.94
N VAL A 111 2.02 27.86 -17.98
CA VAL A 111 1.85 26.39 -17.95
C VAL A 111 2.77 25.77 -16.88
N ALA A 112 4.04 26.15 -16.86
CA ALA A 112 5.02 25.65 -15.89
C ALA A 112 4.63 26.03 -14.44
N ALA A 113 4.15 27.25 -14.22
CA ALA A 113 3.71 27.72 -12.91
C ALA A 113 2.54 26.89 -12.35
N ILE A 114 1.61 26.47 -13.21
CA ILE A 114 0.48 25.61 -12.82
C ILE A 114 0.90 24.13 -12.70
N GLN A 115 1.92 23.69 -13.45
CA GLN A 115 2.40 22.32 -13.39
C GLN A 115 2.97 21.96 -12.00
N ALA A 116 3.77 22.81 -11.37
CA ALA A 116 4.44 22.47 -10.11
C ALA A 116 3.44 22.10 -8.97
N PRO A 117 2.37 22.88 -8.70
CA PRO A 117 1.34 22.48 -7.74
C PRO A 117 0.59 21.21 -8.11
N ILE A 118 0.29 20.99 -9.40
CA ILE A 118 -0.41 19.77 -9.85
C ILE A 118 0.48 18.54 -9.61
N ILE A 119 1.76 18.64 -9.93
CA ILE A 119 2.74 17.58 -9.67
C ILE A 119 2.82 17.32 -8.16
N MET A 120 2.92 18.36 -7.34
CA MET A 120 2.98 18.23 -5.87
C MET A 120 1.70 17.62 -5.29
N MET A 121 0.51 17.98 -5.80
CA MET A 121 -0.76 17.36 -5.40
C MET A 121 -0.83 15.89 -5.78
N SER A 122 -0.36 15.54 -6.98
CA SER A 122 -0.28 14.15 -7.43
C SER A 122 0.71 13.34 -6.59
N GLN A 123 1.86 13.92 -6.23
CA GLN A 123 2.86 13.30 -5.36
C GLN A 123 2.35 13.11 -3.94
N ASN A 124 1.70 14.11 -3.34
CA ASN A 124 1.08 13.99 -2.03
C ASN A 124 0.03 12.88 -1.99
N ARG A 125 -0.77 12.76 -3.06
CA ARG A 125 -1.76 11.69 -3.18
C ARG A 125 -1.10 10.32 -3.32
N GLN A 126 -0.07 10.19 -4.16
CA GLN A 126 0.67 8.93 -4.28
C GLN A 126 1.30 8.52 -2.95
N SER A 127 1.94 9.44 -2.23
CA SER A 127 2.52 9.19 -0.91
C SER A 127 1.48 8.77 0.13
N ALA A 128 0.26 9.32 0.07
CA ALA A 128 -0.83 8.89 0.94
C ALA A 128 -1.30 7.45 0.63
N LYS A 129 -1.39 7.09 -0.65
CA LYS A 129 -1.69 5.71 -1.10
C LYS A 129 -0.59 4.75 -0.66
N ASP A 130 0.68 5.11 -0.87
CA ASP A 130 1.84 4.29 -0.48
C ASP A 130 1.88 4.07 1.04
N ARG A 131 1.56 5.10 1.84
CA ARG A 131 1.47 4.96 3.31
C ARG A 131 0.35 4.02 3.73
N LEU A 132 -0.82 4.09 3.09
CA LEU A 132 -1.94 3.19 3.37
C LEU A 132 -1.59 1.73 3.01
N ALA A 133 -0.97 1.52 1.84
CA ALA A 133 -0.52 0.21 1.40
C ALA A 133 0.50 -0.38 2.40
N ALA A 134 1.47 0.41 2.84
CA ALA A 134 2.44 -0.02 3.85
C ALA A 134 1.79 -0.43 5.20
N SER A 135 0.77 0.30 5.67
CA SER A 135 0.02 -0.08 6.87
C SER A 135 -0.74 -1.40 6.70
N LEU A 136 -1.38 -1.62 5.55
CA LEU A 136 -2.11 -2.86 5.26
C LEU A 136 -1.18 -4.06 5.08
N ASP A 137 -0.01 -3.85 4.47
CA ASP A 137 1.04 -4.86 4.35
C ASP A 137 1.58 -5.25 5.73
N TYR A 138 1.80 -4.26 6.61
CA TYR A 138 2.20 -4.51 7.99
C TYR A 138 1.15 -5.33 8.75
N GLU A 139 -0.13 -4.95 8.63
CA GLU A 139 -1.25 -5.67 9.23
C GLU A 139 -1.31 -7.14 8.76
N THR A 140 -1.18 -7.36 7.45
CA THR A 140 -1.19 -8.69 6.84
C THR A 140 0.01 -9.53 7.28
N ASN A 141 1.21 -8.93 7.33
CA ASN A 141 2.42 -9.62 7.77
C ASN A 141 2.34 -10.01 9.24
N LEU A 142 1.85 -9.12 10.10
CA LEU A 142 1.62 -9.41 11.51
C LEU A 142 0.63 -10.56 11.69
N ARG A 143 -0.46 -10.58 10.92
CA ARG A 143 -1.43 -11.67 10.93
C ARG A 143 -0.78 -13.01 10.53
N ALA A 144 0.02 -13.01 9.47
CA ALA A 144 0.73 -14.19 9.01
C ALA A 144 1.70 -14.73 10.08
N GLU A 145 2.42 -13.84 10.76
CA GLU A 145 3.30 -14.19 11.89
C GLU A 145 2.51 -14.84 13.04
N LEU A 146 1.38 -14.27 13.43
CA LEU A 146 0.50 -14.83 14.47
C LEU A 146 -0.07 -16.19 14.08
N ASP A 147 -0.49 -16.36 12.84
CA ASP A 147 -1.02 -17.64 12.35
C ASP A 147 0.08 -18.73 12.34
N ILE A 148 1.32 -18.37 11.99
CA ILE A 148 2.47 -19.28 12.08
C ILE A 148 2.73 -19.71 13.52
N LEU A 149 2.79 -18.74 14.46
CA LEU A 149 2.99 -19.03 15.88
C LEU A 149 1.87 -19.92 16.44
N ARG A 150 0.62 -19.65 16.06
CA ARG A 150 -0.53 -20.46 16.44
C ARG A 150 -0.41 -21.90 15.95
N VAL A 151 0.00 -22.10 14.69
CA VAL A 151 0.24 -23.43 14.13
C VAL A 151 1.40 -24.12 14.85
N HIS A 152 2.48 -23.40 15.14
CA HIS A 152 3.64 -23.93 15.87
C HIS A 152 3.23 -24.47 17.25
N HIS A 153 2.53 -23.67 18.05
CA HIS A 153 2.02 -24.10 19.36
C HIS A 153 1.07 -25.31 19.27
N LYS A 154 0.23 -25.36 18.24
CA LYS A 154 -0.66 -26.51 18.01
C LYS A 154 0.13 -27.77 17.69
N ILE A 155 1.18 -27.66 16.88
CA ILE A 155 2.08 -28.77 16.56
C ILE A 155 2.78 -29.24 17.84
N ASP A 156 3.37 -28.32 18.62
CA ASP A 156 4.08 -28.66 19.86
C ASP A 156 3.16 -29.43 20.83
N HIS A 157 1.94 -28.93 21.03
CA HIS A 157 0.97 -29.60 21.89
C HIS A 157 0.62 -31.01 21.39
N LEU A 158 0.42 -31.19 20.08
CA LEU A 158 0.11 -32.50 19.50
C LEU A 158 1.31 -33.47 19.58
N VAL A 159 2.52 -32.95 19.38
CA VAL A 159 3.77 -33.72 19.48
C VAL A 159 3.99 -34.18 20.92
N LEU A 160 3.88 -33.28 21.90
CA LEU A 160 4.02 -33.61 23.33
C LEU A 160 2.99 -34.65 23.77
N ALA A 161 1.71 -34.44 23.44
CA ALA A 161 0.65 -35.40 23.77
C ALA A 161 0.91 -36.78 23.11
N ARG A 162 1.50 -36.82 21.91
CA ARG A 162 1.85 -38.07 21.24
C ARG A 162 3.04 -38.76 21.89
N LEU A 163 4.04 -38.01 22.34
CA LEU A 163 5.21 -38.54 23.04
C LEU A 163 4.80 -39.16 24.37
N GLU A 164 3.99 -38.47 25.17
CA GLU A 164 3.46 -39.01 26.43
C GLU A 164 2.66 -40.31 26.22
N ALA A 165 1.84 -40.36 25.17
CA ALA A 165 1.08 -41.57 24.83
C ALA A 165 1.97 -42.75 24.39
N ILE A 166 3.11 -42.48 23.75
CA ILE A 166 4.09 -43.50 23.36
C ILE A 166 4.84 -44.00 24.60
N GLU A 167 5.29 -43.09 25.47
CA GLU A 167 5.97 -43.41 26.72
C GLU A 167 5.11 -44.31 27.61
N ALA A 168 3.83 -43.95 27.81
CA ALA A 168 2.89 -44.76 28.57
C ALA A 168 2.69 -46.17 27.99
N LYS A 169 2.73 -46.31 26.65
CA LYS A 169 2.67 -47.61 25.97
C LYS A 169 3.92 -48.45 26.21
N ILE A 170 5.10 -47.83 26.14
CA ILE A 170 6.38 -48.50 26.38
C ILE A 170 6.46 -49.00 27.83
N ASP A 171 6.07 -48.17 28.80
CA ASP A 171 6.01 -48.55 30.21
C ASP A 171 5.02 -49.69 30.48
N GLY A 172 3.86 -49.66 29.82
CA GLY A 172 2.88 -50.75 29.89
C GLY A 172 3.45 -52.06 29.37
N LEU A 173 4.17 -52.01 28.23
CA LEU A 173 4.83 -53.19 27.66
C LEU A 173 5.94 -53.72 28.59
N ALA A 174 6.76 -52.84 29.15
CA ALA A 174 7.82 -53.21 30.09
C ALA A 174 7.28 -53.90 31.34
N LYS A 175 6.16 -53.43 31.91
CA LYS A 175 5.51 -54.05 33.08
C LYS A 175 4.83 -55.40 32.77
N SER A 176 4.47 -55.62 31.50
CA SER A 176 3.84 -56.87 31.04
C SER A 176 4.84 -57.93 30.57
N ALA A 177 6.14 -57.58 30.49
CA ALA A 177 7.17 -58.52 30.12
C ALA A 177 7.37 -59.54 31.27
N PRO A 178 7.23 -60.86 31.02
CA PRO A 178 7.48 -61.86 32.04
C PRO A 178 8.94 -61.78 32.48
N GLU A 179 9.18 -61.76 33.79
CA GLU A 179 10.52 -61.98 34.36
C GLU A 179 11.01 -63.35 33.87
N ALA A 180 11.99 -63.34 32.97
CA ALA A 180 12.64 -64.52 32.41
C ALA A 180 13.81 -64.96 33.30
#